data_AF-A0A955AXW4-F1
#
_entry.id   AF-A0A955AXW4-F1
#
_cell.length_a   1.000
_cell.length_b   1.000
_cell.length_c   1.000
_cell.angle_alpha   90.00
_cell.angle_beta   90.00
_cell.angle_gamma   90.00
#
_symmetry.space_group_name_H-M   'P 1'
#
loop_
_entity.id
_entity.type
_entity.pdbx_description
1 polymer ?
#
loop_
_entity_poly.entity_id
_entity_poly.type
_entity_poly.pdbx_seq_one_letter_code
_entity_poly.pdbx_strand_id
1 'polypeptide(L)'
;RVTPESFRQGLAPARTFVLEEEAEWLRSQGLGTRVTREDLLVFGAEGLQDNTLRFEDECVRHKTLDLVGDLALAGCDIVGQITAHRSGHRLNAELVRVLLAEGQIVQPRRKTA
;
A
#
# COMPACT_ATOMS: atom_id res chain seq x y z
N ARG A 1 -14.67 0.87 5.06
CA ARG A 1 -14.10 1.77 6.11
C ARG A 1 -12.87 1.10 6.68
N VAL A 2 -11.74 1.81 6.78
CA VAL A 2 -10.52 1.26 7.40
C VAL A 2 -10.59 1.51 8.91
N THR A 3 -10.48 0.45 9.70
CA THR A 3 -10.35 0.49 11.17
C THR A 3 -9.05 -0.21 11.58
N PRO A 4 -8.54 -0.02 12.81
CA PRO A 4 -7.34 -0.73 13.27
C PRO A 4 -7.45 -2.26 13.18
N GLU A 5 -8.65 -2.81 13.33
CA GLU A 5 -8.89 -4.25 13.17
C GLU A 5 -8.92 -4.66 11.70
N SER A 6 -9.69 -3.97 10.85
CA SER A 6 -9.77 -4.31 9.43
C SER A 6 -8.42 -4.14 8.73
N PHE A 7 -7.62 -3.17 9.16
CA PHE A 7 -6.25 -2.98 8.69
C PHE A 7 -5.38 -4.19 9.05
N ARG A 8 -5.34 -4.57 10.35
CA ARG A 8 -4.49 -5.66 10.83
C ARG A 8 -4.80 -7.01 10.18
N GLN A 9 -6.08 -7.33 10.00
CA GLN A 9 -6.49 -8.63 9.48
C GLN A 9 -6.58 -8.65 7.95
N GLY A 10 -6.99 -7.54 7.33
CA GLY A 10 -7.40 -7.51 5.93
C GLY A 10 -6.46 -6.77 4.98
N LEU A 11 -5.51 -5.96 5.48
CA LEU A 11 -4.58 -5.20 4.62
C LEU A 11 -3.12 -5.48 4.97
N ALA A 12 -2.76 -5.38 6.25
CA ALA A 12 -1.38 -5.50 6.72
C ALA A 12 -0.66 -6.78 6.28
N PRO A 13 -1.32 -7.96 6.16
CA PRO A 13 -0.64 -9.18 5.72
C PRO A 13 -0.37 -9.25 4.20
N ALA A 14 -0.87 -8.32 3.38
CA ALA A 14 -0.74 -8.37 1.93
C ALA A 14 0.70 -8.05 1.48
N ARG A 15 1.35 -9.02 0.83
CA ARG A 15 2.73 -8.88 0.37
C ARG A 15 2.84 -7.98 -0.86
N THR A 16 4.03 -7.40 -1.00
CA THR A 16 4.40 -6.72 -2.24
C THR A 16 4.56 -7.73 -3.38
N PHE A 17 4.58 -7.23 -4.61
CA PHE A 17 4.62 -8.07 -5.80
C PHE A 17 5.39 -7.38 -6.93
N VAL A 18 6.04 -8.19 -7.77
CA VAL A 18 6.76 -7.75 -8.96
C VAL A 18 6.57 -8.77 -10.08
N LEU A 19 6.90 -8.36 -11.31
CA LEU A 19 7.07 -9.27 -12.42
C LEU A 19 8.41 -10.00 -12.34
N GLU A 20 8.50 -11.19 -12.94
CA GLU A 20 9.71 -11.99 -13.01
C GLU A 20 10.90 -11.20 -13.60
N GLU A 21 10.67 -10.51 -14.72
CA GLU A 21 11.69 -9.66 -15.37
C GLU A 21 12.21 -8.55 -14.44
N GLU A 22 11.31 -7.94 -13.65
CA GLU A 22 11.66 -6.91 -12.67
C GLU A 22 12.48 -7.50 -11.51
N ALA A 23 12.12 -8.70 -11.04
CA ALA A 23 12.85 -9.40 -10.00
C ALA A 23 14.27 -9.78 -10.45
N GLU A 24 14.41 -10.30 -11.67
CA GLU A 24 15.71 -10.61 -12.28
C GLU A 24 16.57 -9.37 -12.46
N TRP A 25 15.97 -8.29 -12.95
CA TRP A 25 16.65 -7.00 -13.09
C TRP A 25 17.16 -6.51 -11.72
N LEU A 26 16.31 -6.49 -10.68
CA LEU A 26 16.71 -6.10 -9.33
C LEU A 26 17.86 -6.97 -8.79
N ARG A 27 17.78 -8.28 -8.99
CA ARG A 27 18.85 -9.23 -8.59
C ARG A 27 20.16 -8.97 -9.31
N SER A 28 20.11 -8.65 -10.61
CA SER A 28 21.30 -8.29 -11.40
C SER A 28 22.02 -7.06 -10.85
N GLN A 29 21.28 -6.15 -10.19
CA GLN A 29 21.81 -4.97 -9.50
C GLN A 29 22.25 -5.25 -8.06
N GLY A 30 22.20 -6.50 -7.60
CA GLY A 30 22.51 -6.88 -6.22
C GLY A 30 21.44 -6.45 -5.20
N LEU A 31 20.24 -6.09 -5.65
CA LEU A 31 19.11 -5.75 -4.79
C LEU A 31 18.27 -7.00 -4.46
N GLY A 32 17.57 -6.97 -3.33
CA GLY A 32 16.64 -8.04 -2.95
C GLY A 32 17.29 -9.39 -2.61
N THR A 33 18.59 -9.42 -2.31
CA THR A 33 19.36 -10.68 -2.09
C THR A 33 18.88 -11.51 -0.89
N ARG A 34 18.09 -10.92 0.02
CA ARG A 34 17.51 -11.59 1.19
C ARG A 34 15.99 -11.80 1.09
N VAL A 35 15.38 -11.38 0.00
CA VAL A 35 13.93 -11.47 -0.19
C VAL A 35 13.56 -12.91 -0.48
N THR A 36 12.62 -13.43 0.30
CA THR A 36 12.09 -14.79 0.14
C THR A 36 10.68 -14.76 -0.43
N ARG A 37 10.13 -15.94 -0.74
CA ARG A 37 8.74 -16.10 -1.18
C ARG A 37 7.73 -15.70 -0.08
N GLU A 38 8.15 -15.65 1.18
CA GLU A 38 7.32 -15.19 2.29
C GLU A 38 7.18 -13.65 2.31
N ASP A 39 8.10 -12.94 1.66
CA ASP A 39 8.17 -11.47 1.63
C ASP A 39 7.56 -10.87 0.36
N LEU A 40 7.77 -11.54 -0.78
CA LEU A 40 7.48 -11.02 -2.12
C LEU A 40 6.78 -12.06 -3.00
N LEU A 41 5.73 -11.62 -3.68
CA LEU A 41 5.10 -12.36 -4.78
C LEU A 41 5.81 -12.04 -6.09
N VAL A 42 6.08 -13.06 -6.91
CA VAL A 42 6.67 -12.88 -8.25
C VAL A 42 5.73 -13.48 -9.28
N PHE A 43 5.33 -12.67 -10.26
CA PHE A 43 4.45 -13.08 -11.34
C PHE A 43 5.24 -13.22 -12.65
N GLY A 44 5.22 -14.42 -13.23
CA GLY A 44 5.75 -14.70 -14.56
C GLY A 44 4.64 -14.78 -15.61
N ALA A 45 4.99 -15.22 -16.82
CA ALA A 45 4.04 -15.33 -17.93
C ALA A 45 2.85 -16.27 -17.66
N GLU A 46 3.06 -17.32 -16.86
CA GLU A 46 2.02 -18.29 -16.49
C GLU A 46 1.29 -17.94 -15.18
N GLY A 47 1.59 -16.78 -14.58
CA GLY A 47 1.01 -16.33 -13.32
C GLY A 47 1.99 -16.41 -12.14
N LEU A 48 1.47 -16.68 -10.94
CA LEU A 48 2.24 -16.65 -9.70
C LEU A 48 3.26 -17.78 -9.64
N GLN A 49 4.53 -17.44 -9.36
CA GLN A 49 5.65 -18.38 -9.35
C GLN A 49 5.85 -19.04 -7.99
N ASP A 50 5.69 -20.37 -7.93
CA ASP A 50 5.95 -21.26 -6.79
C ASP A 50 5.54 -20.69 -5.41
N ASN A 51 4.37 -20.06 -5.36
CA ASN A 51 3.86 -19.38 -4.18
C ASN A 51 2.34 -19.48 -4.16
N THR A 52 1.73 -19.15 -3.03
CA THR A 52 0.27 -19.06 -2.90
C THR A 52 -0.09 -17.68 -2.41
N LEU A 53 -1.27 -17.17 -2.82
CA LEU A 53 -1.76 -15.91 -2.29
C LEU A 53 -2.35 -16.11 -0.89
N ARG A 54 -2.12 -15.14 0.00
CA ARG A 54 -2.77 -15.04 1.31
C ARG A 54 -4.24 -14.62 1.16
N PHE A 55 -4.52 -13.85 0.11
CA PHE A 55 -5.85 -13.38 -0.27
C PHE A 55 -6.03 -13.50 -1.77
N GLU A 56 -7.21 -13.86 -2.24
CA GLU A 56 -7.51 -13.92 -3.68
C GLU A 56 -7.19 -12.59 -4.40
N ASP A 57 -7.37 -11.49 -3.70
CA ASP A 57 -7.15 -10.11 -4.14
C ASP A 57 -5.90 -9.45 -3.50
N GLU A 58 -4.87 -10.24 -3.14
CA GLU A 58 -3.68 -9.77 -2.40
C GLU A 58 -2.98 -8.57 -3.07
N CYS A 59 -2.87 -8.54 -4.40
CA CYS A 59 -2.22 -7.44 -5.13
C CYS A 59 -2.93 -6.08 -4.93
N VAL A 60 -4.27 -6.05 -4.99
CA VAL A 60 -5.02 -4.80 -4.79
C VAL A 60 -5.09 -4.41 -3.31
N ARG A 61 -5.08 -5.39 -2.40
CA ARG A 61 -4.92 -5.13 -0.96
C ARG A 61 -3.57 -4.49 -0.67
N HIS A 62 -2.49 -4.97 -1.29
CA HIS A 62 -1.17 -4.38 -1.15
C HIS A 62 -1.15 -2.93 -1.67
N LYS A 63 -1.78 -2.65 -2.83
CA LYS A 63 -1.92 -1.26 -3.31
C LYS A 63 -2.78 -0.38 -2.41
N THR A 64 -3.75 -0.95 -1.72
CA THR A 64 -4.52 -0.24 -0.70
C THR A 64 -3.66 0.01 0.56
N LEU A 65 -2.83 -0.95 0.95
CA LEU A 65 -1.87 -0.82 2.03
C LEU A 65 -0.84 0.28 1.73
N ASP A 66 -0.27 0.30 0.52
CA ASP A 66 0.61 1.36 0.02
C ASP A 66 -0.05 2.73 0.15
N LEU A 67 -1.29 2.86 -0.33
CA LEU A 67 -2.06 4.11 -0.24
C LEU A 67 -2.23 4.57 1.22
N VAL A 68 -2.59 3.65 2.14
CA VAL A 68 -2.72 3.99 3.56
C VAL A 68 -1.39 4.48 4.14
N GLY A 69 -0.28 3.84 3.78
CA GLY A 69 1.07 4.25 4.19
C GLY A 69 1.46 5.62 3.65
N ASP A 70 1.22 5.88 2.36
CA ASP A 70 1.52 7.17 1.73
C ASP A 70 0.71 8.31 2.34
N LEU A 71 -0.58 8.08 2.62
CA LEU A 71 -1.45 9.06 3.27
C LEU A 71 -1.02 9.39 4.69
N ALA A 72 -0.44 8.42 5.42
CA ALA A 72 0.08 8.64 6.77
C ALA A 72 1.22 9.67 6.80
N LEU A 73 1.91 9.92 5.66
CA LEU A 73 2.92 10.97 5.54
C LEU A 73 2.35 12.39 5.67
N ALA A 74 1.02 12.56 5.62
CA ALA A 74 0.37 13.84 5.96
C ALA A 74 0.60 14.25 7.43
N GLY A 75 0.95 13.30 8.32
CA GLY A 75 1.18 13.56 9.74
C GLY A 75 -0.09 13.80 10.56
N CYS A 76 -1.26 13.57 9.97
CA CYS A 76 -2.56 13.66 10.64
C CYS A 76 -3.53 12.60 10.09
N ASP A 77 -4.60 12.33 10.84
CA ASP A 77 -5.66 11.45 10.40
C ASP A 77 -6.48 12.10 9.29
N ILE A 78 -6.64 11.40 8.17
CA ILE A 78 -7.46 11.84 7.05
C ILE A 78 -8.87 11.26 7.22
N VAL A 79 -9.87 12.15 7.27
CA VAL A 79 -11.28 11.78 7.32
C VAL A 79 -11.92 12.06 5.97
N GLY A 80 -12.23 11.01 5.22
CA GLY A 80 -12.87 11.13 3.91
C GLY A 80 -13.02 9.80 3.19
N GLN A 81 -13.56 9.87 1.98
CA GLN A 81 -13.59 8.76 1.04
C GLN A 81 -12.55 8.99 -0.05
N ILE A 82 -11.70 8.02 -0.28
CA ILE A 82 -10.63 8.08 -1.29
C ILE A 82 -10.94 7.07 -2.38
N THR A 83 -10.92 7.53 -3.62
CA THR A 83 -11.06 6.69 -4.81
C THR A 83 -9.78 6.82 -5.62
N ALA A 84 -9.12 5.68 -5.89
CA ALA A 84 -7.85 5.64 -6.60
C ALA A 84 -7.97 4.70 -7.81
N HIS A 85 -7.63 5.19 -9.00
CA HIS A 85 -7.65 4.43 -10.24
C HIS A 85 -6.24 4.29 -10.78
N ARG A 86 -5.69 3.07 -10.74
CA ARG A 86 -4.30 2.77 -11.19
C ARG A 86 -3.28 3.74 -10.55
N SER A 87 -3.51 4.12 -9.30
CA SER A 87 -2.63 5.01 -8.55
C SER A 87 -1.35 4.28 -8.12
N GLY A 88 -0.37 5.05 -7.68
CA GLY A 88 0.85 4.59 -7.03
C GLY A 88 1.46 5.70 -6.20
N HIS A 89 2.62 5.44 -5.58
CA HIS A 89 3.24 6.34 -4.60
C HIS A 89 3.36 7.80 -5.08
N ARG A 90 3.71 8.03 -6.35
CA ARG A 90 3.82 9.39 -6.91
C ARG A 90 2.49 10.15 -6.83
N LEU A 91 1.40 9.54 -7.28
CA LEU A 91 0.08 10.18 -7.30
C LEU A 91 -0.50 10.29 -5.88
N ASN A 92 -0.24 9.31 -5.02
CA ASN A 92 -0.63 9.37 -3.60
C ASN A 92 0.08 10.53 -2.89
N ALA A 93 1.38 10.72 -3.12
CA ALA A 93 2.15 11.83 -2.56
C ALA A 93 1.67 13.20 -3.09
N GLU A 94 1.31 13.27 -4.37
CA GLU A 94 0.70 14.46 -4.97
C GLU A 94 -0.63 14.82 -4.30
N LEU A 95 -1.49 13.82 -4.07
CA LEU A 95 -2.74 13.99 -3.32
C LEU A 95 -2.46 14.52 -1.90
N VAL A 96 -1.50 13.96 -1.17
CA VAL A 96 -1.13 14.43 0.17
C VAL A 96 -0.71 15.90 0.15
N ARG A 97 0.10 16.32 -0.84
CA ARG A 97 0.51 17.73 -0.97
C ARG A 97 -0.69 18.67 -1.16
N VAL A 98 -1.63 18.28 -2.03
CA VAL A 98 -2.86 19.07 -2.26
C VAL A 98 -3.71 19.13 -0.99
N LEU A 99 -3.89 18.00 -0.30
CA LEU A 99 -4.65 17.95 0.96
C LEU A 99 -4.02 18.82 2.05
N LEU A 100 -2.69 18.90 2.14
CA LEU A 100 -2.04 19.77 3.12
C LEU A 100 -2.12 21.25 2.75
N ALA A 101 -2.17 21.59 1.46
CA ALA A 101 -2.27 22.96 0.98
C ALA A 101 -3.70 23.52 1.06
N GLU A 102 -4.70 22.69 0.76
CA GLU A 102 -6.09 23.11 0.57
C GLU A 102 -7.06 22.51 1.60
N GLY A 103 -6.63 21.49 2.34
CA GLY A 103 -7.47 20.78 3.28
C GLY A 103 -7.81 21.61 4.51
N GLN A 104 -9.02 21.39 5.02
CA GLN A 104 -9.45 21.98 6.28
C GLN A 104 -8.94 21.14 7.44
N ILE A 105 -8.08 21.72 8.28
CA ILE A 105 -7.66 21.09 9.53
C ILE A 105 -8.83 21.19 10.52
N VAL A 106 -9.55 20.09 10.69
CA VAL A 106 -10.61 19.99 11.69
C VAL A 106 -9.97 19.69 13.05
N GLN A 107 -9.93 20.70 13.91
CA GLN A 107 -9.52 20.51 15.31
C GLN A 107 -10.53 19.59 16.01
N PRO A 108 -10.09 18.59 16.79
CA PRO A 108 -11.01 17.75 17.54
C PRO A 108 -11.83 18.63 18.48
N ARG A 109 -13.17 18.56 18.38
CA ARG A 109 -14.05 19.21 19.36
C ARG A 109 -13.67 18.67 20.74
N ARG A 110 -13.13 19.53 21.62
CA ARG A 110 -12.96 19.21 23.04
C ARG A 110 -14.31 18.69 23.54
N LYS A 111 -14.36 17.42 23.94
CA LYS A 111 -15.49 16.93 24.71
C LYS A 111 -15.44 17.66 26.05
N THR A 112 -16.30 18.66 26.22
CA THR A 112 -16.66 19.15 27.56
C THR A 112 -17.25 17.96 28.30
N ALA A 113 -16.65 17.63 29.44
CA ALA A 113 -17.13 16.60 30.37
C ALA A 113 -18.48 16.99 30.97
#